data_AF-A0A0D7E6Y9-F1
#
_entry.id   AF-A0A0D7E6Y9-F1
#
_cell.length_a   1.000
_cell.length_b   1.000
_cell.length_c   1.000
_cell.angle_alpha   90.00
_cell.angle_beta   90.00
_cell.angle_gamma   90.00
#
_symmetry.space_group_name_H-M   'P 1'
#
loop_
_entity.id
_entity.type
_entity.pdbx_description
1 polymer ?
#
loop_
_entity_poly.entity_id
_entity_poly.type
_entity_poly.pdbx_seq_one_letter_code
_entity_poly.pdbx_strand_id
1 'polypeptide(L)'
;MKHPSHLSNDALSRRRLLRRGAYAAGAAALFGVAATAVEAQVAKKASQRDAGYQTSPSGGKSCATCRQFKPPSSCITVEGSISPSGYCRLYAKKA
;
A
#
# COMPACT_ATOMS: atom_id res chain seq x y z
N MET A 1 27.86 -49.11 53.01
CA MET A 1 28.45 -47.89 53.62
C MET A 1 29.36 -47.24 52.58
N LYS A 2 29.32 -45.88 52.50
CA LYS A 2 30.15 -44.93 51.71
C LYS A 2 29.77 -44.65 50.24
N HIS A 3 29.07 -43.53 50.03
CA HIS A 3 29.29 -42.58 48.91
C HIS A 3 30.71 -41.97 49.04
N PRO A 4 31.41 -41.48 47.99
CA PRO A 4 30.93 -40.38 47.11
C PRO A 4 31.44 -40.45 45.63
N SER A 5 30.68 -39.94 44.66
CA SER A 5 30.77 -38.62 43.99
C SER A 5 31.73 -38.50 42.79
N HIS A 6 31.22 -37.79 41.78
CA HIS A 6 31.86 -37.15 40.63
C HIS A 6 32.28 -37.98 39.40
N LEU A 7 32.02 -37.32 38.26
CA LEU A 7 32.58 -37.44 36.90
C LEU A 7 31.56 -37.96 35.87
N SER A 8 31.15 -37.25 34.83
CA SER A 8 31.41 -35.86 34.41
C SER A 8 30.29 -35.49 33.44
N ASN A 9 29.70 -34.31 33.64
CA ASN A 9 28.64 -33.73 32.82
C ASN A 9 29.19 -33.05 31.54
N ASP A 10 30.30 -33.54 30.98
CA ASP A 10 31.07 -32.83 29.93
C ASP A 10 30.84 -33.34 28.50
N ALA A 11 30.23 -34.51 28.33
CA ALA A 11 29.96 -35.05 26.99
C ALA A 11 28.75 -34.39 26.29
N LEU A 12 27.89 -33.69 27.05
CA LEU A 12 26.67 -33.05 26.53
C LEU A 12 26.80 -31.55 26.27
N SER A 13 28.01 -30.98 26.28
CA SER A 13 28.25 -29.56 25.97
C SER A 13 28.84 -29.34 24.57
N ARG A 14 29.79 -30.18 24.12
CA ARG A 14 30.48 -30.00 22.83
C ARG A 14 29.63 -30.32 21.60
N ARG A 15 28.83 -31.40 21.63
CA ARG A 15 28.02 -31.84 20.47
C ARG A 15 26.76 -30.99 20.26
N ARG A 16 26.23 -30.36 21.32
CA ARG A 16 25.11 -29.41 21.24
C ARG A 16 25.55 -28.01 20.82
N LEU A 17 26.74 -27.56 21.23
CA LEU A 17 27.27 -26.28 20.74
C LEU A 17 27.64 -26.31 19.27
N LEU A 18 28.29 -27.37 18.77
CA LEU A 18 28.64 -27.47 17.33
C LEU A 18 27.41 -27.68 16.43
N ARG A 19 26.33 -28.30 16.94
CA ARG A 19 25.03 -28.33 16.25
C ARG A 19 24.27 -27.00 16.30
N ARG A 20 24.56 -26.10 17.24
CA ARG A 20 23.95 -24.75 17.31
C ARG A 20 24.79 -23.68 16.61
N GLY A 21 26.12 -23.87 16.50
CA GLY A 21 27.04 -22.95 15.83
C GLY A 21 27.05 -23.05 14.30
N ALA A 22 26.62 -24.18 13.72
CA ALA A 22 26.47 -24.30 12.26
C ALA A 22 25.25 -23.54 11.70
N TYR A 23 24.35 -23.03 12.54
CA TYR A 23 23.19 -22.24 12.12
C TYR A 23 23.39 -20.71 12.27
N ALA A 24 24.57 -20.25 12.66
CA ALA A 24 24.86 -18.82 12.83
C ALA A 24 25.60 -18.19 11.62
N ALA A 25 25.79 -18.93 10.52
CA ALA A 25 26.49 -18.44 9.33
C ALA A 25 25.69 -18.62 8.01
N GLY A 26 24.36 -18.79 8.08
CA GLY A 26 23.57 -19.12 6.88
C GLY A 26 22.12 -18.67 6.88
N ALA A 27 21.74 -17.65 7.68
CA ALA A 27 20.37 -17.14 7.72
C ALA A 27 20.27 -15.61 7.52
N ALA A 28 21.27 -14.99 6.91
CA ALA A 28 21.24 -13.57 6.55
C ALA A 28 20.90 -13.32 5.06
N ALA A 29 20.27 -14.28 4.38
CA ALA A 29 20.07 -14.20 2.92
C ALA A 29 18.63 -14.46 2.43
N LEU A 30 17.60 -14.37 3.28
CA LEU A 30 16.20 -14.55 2.83
C LEU A 30 15.23 -13.43 3.24
N PHE A 31 15.73 -12.29 3.72
CA PHE A 31 14.92 -11.08 3.84
C PHE A 31 15.32 -10.04 2.79
N GLY A 32 15.46 -10.50 1.55
CA GLY A 32 15.28 -9.62 0.40
C GLY A 32 13.79 -9.37 0.24
N VAL A 33 13.18 -8.57 1.12
CA VAL A 33 11.88 -7.97 0.81
C VAL A 33 12.17 -7.05 -0.35
N ALA A 34 11.99 -7.55 -1.57
CA ALA A 34 11.88 -6.72 -2.74
C ALA A 34 10.69 -5.81 -2.48
N ALA A 35 10.97 -4.62 -1.93
CA ALA A 35 10.06 -3.51 -1.99
C ALA A 35 9.93 -3.20 -3.48
N THR A 36 9.01 -3.91 -4.15
CA THR A 36 8.49 -3.45 -5.41
C THR A 36 7.88 -2.10 -5.07
N ALA A 37 8.60 -1.03 -5.41
CA ALA A 37 7.99 0.28 -5.47
C ALA A 37 6.81 0.11 -6.41
N VAL A 38 5.60 0.00 -5.84
CA VAL A 38 4.38 0.12 -6.62
C VAL A 38 4.38 1.59 -7.00
N GLU A 39 5.01 1.91 -8.12
CA GLU A 39 4.82 3.19 -8.77
C GLU A 39 3.35 3.26 -9.10
N ALA A 40 2.61 3.94 -8.22
CA ALA A 40 1.23 4.30 -8.47
C ALA A 40 1.23 5.06 -9.79
N GLN A 41 0.78 4.39 -10.85
CA GLN A 41 0.59 5.00 -12.15
C GLN A 41 -0.45 6.11 -11.95
N VAL A 42 0.02 7.34 -11.79
CA VAL A 42 -0.86 8.50 -11.67
C VAL A 42 -1.49 8.66 -13.05
N ALA A 43 -2.70 8.10 -13.22
CA ALA A 43 -3.46 8.28 -14.44
C ALA A 43 -3.60 9.78 -14.71
N LYS A 44 -3.12 10.22 -15.88
CA LYS A 44 -3.21 11.62 -16.29
C LYS A 44 -4.68 12.02 -16.36
N LYS A 45 -5.03 13.09 -15.65
CA LYS A 45 -6.39 13.63 -15.66
C LYS A 45 -6.62 14.43 -16.95
N ALA A 46 -7.87 14.52 -17.38
CA ALA A 46 -8.27 15.39 -18.49
C ALA A 46 -8.29 16.85 -18.03
N SER A 47 -7.91 17.78 -18.91
CA SER A 47 -8.11 19.21 -18.64
C SER A 47 -9.60 19.53 -18.54
N GLN A 48 -9.95 20.65 -17.88
CA GLN A 48 -11.35 21.10 -17.82
C GLN A 48 -11.94 21.33 -19.23
N ARG A 49 -11.12 21.84 -20.15
CA ARG A 49 -11.50 22.08 -21.54
C ARG A 49 -11.84 20.77 -22.25
N ASP A 50 -10.97 19.76 -22.14
CA ASP A 50 -11.15 18.47 -22.82
C ASP A 50 -12.34 17.69 -22.23
N ALA A 51 -12.56 17.81 -20.92
CA ALA A 51 -13.73 17.22 -20.25
C ALA A 51 -15.06 17.94 -20.58
N GLY A 52 -15.00 19.11 -21.25
CA GLY A 52 -16.16 19.98 -21.43
C GLY A 52 -16.77 20.41 -20.10
N TYR A 53 -15.92 20.75 -19.13
CA TYR A 53 -16.35 21.17 -17.80
C TYR A 53 -17.02 22.54 -17.84
N GLN A 54 -18.09 22.67 -17.07
CA GLN A 54 -18.85 23.89 -16.85
C GLN A 54 -19.19 24.01 -15.36
N THR A 55 -19.35 25.23 -14.86
CA THR A 55 -19.61 25.51 -13.44
C THR A 55 -21.09 25.35 -13.04
N SER A 56 -21.99 25.23 -14.03
CA SER A 56 -23.42 25.00 -13.86
C SER A 56 -23.80 23.54 -14.14
N PRO A 57 -24.91 23.05 -13.54
CA PRO A 57 -25.36 21.68 -13.77
C PRO A 57 -25.96 21.50 -15.17
N SER A 58 -26.12 20.25 -15.61
CA SER A 58 -26.72 19.91 -16.90
C SER A 58 -27.83 18.86 -16.72
N GLY A 59 -29.09 19.25 -16.95
CA GLY A 59 -30.24 18.34 -16.89
C GLY A 59 -30.32 17.53 -15.59
N GLY A 60 -30.14 18.18 -14.44
CA GLY A 60 -30.12 17.52 -13.12
C GLY A 60 -28.83 16.76 -12.78
N LYS A 61 -27.84 16.72 -13.69
CA LYS A 61 -26.52 16.13 -13.46
C LYS A 61 -25.57 17.20 -12.94
N SER A 62 -24.90 16.91 -11.83
CA SER A 62 -23.89 17.79 -11.25
C SER A 62 -22.75 16.98 -10.62
N CYS A 63 -21.62 17.62 -10.35
CA CYS A 63 -20.50 17.01 -9.65
C CYS A 63 -20.94 16.47 -8.27
N ALA A 64 -21.85 17.14 -7.57
CA ALA A 64 -22.41 16.67 -6.30
C ALA A 64 -23.08 15.30 -6.41
N THR A 65 -23.68 14.96 -7.56
CA THR A 65 -24.31 13.65 -7.82
C THR A 65 -23.41 12.70 -8.64
N CYS A 66 -22.18 13.12 -8.95
CA CYS A 66 -21.20 12.35 -9.71
C CYS A 66 -20.30 11.51 -8.80
N ARG A 67 -20.06 10.24 -9.14
CA ARG A 67 -19.15 9.35 -8.37
C ARG A 67 -17.68 9.73 -8.47
N GLN A 68 -17.31 10.54 -9.46
CA GLN A 68 -15.92 10.95 -9.69
C GLN A 68 -15.54 12.21 -8.90
N PHE A 69 -16.53 12.93 -8.35
CA PHE A 69 -16.29 14.12 -7.56
C PHE A 69 -15.71 13.73 -6.19
N LYS A 70 -14.62 14.40 -5.82
CA LYS A 70 -13.94 14.30 -4.54
C LYS A 70 -14.11 15.65 -3.83
N PRO A 71 -15.01 15.75 -2.84
CA PRO A 71 -15.18 16.97 -2.05
C PRO A 71 -13.85 17.41 -1.41
N PRO A 72 -13.66 18.72 -1.16
CA PRO A 72 -14.61 19.79 -1.39
C PRO A 72 -14.63 20.33 -2.83
N SER A 73 -13.56 20.12 -3.61
CA SER A 73 -13.37 20.84 -4.88
C SER A 73 -12.54 20.12 -5.94
N SER A 74 -12.52 18.78 -5.96
CA SER A 74 -11.68 18.02 -6.89
C SER A 74 -12.42 16.91 -7.63
N CYS A 75 -11.83 16.39 -8.70
CA CYS A 75 -12.33 15.24 -9.45
C CYS A 75 -11.24 14.19 -9.63
N ILE A 76 -11.62 12.91 -9.74
CA ILE A 76 -10.71 11.80 -10.02
C ILE A 76 -10.13 11.91 -11.43
N THR A 77 -10.92 12.38 -12.39
CA THR A 77 -10.61 12.32 -13.83
C THR A 77 -10.37 13.69 -14.47
N VAL A 78 -10.74 14.78 -13.81
CA VAL A 78 -10.62 16.16 -14.35
C VAL A 78 -9.67 16.98 -13.47
N GLU A 79 -8.79 17.73 -14.13
CA GLU A 79 -7.84 18.66 -13.52
C GLU A 79 -8.53 19.94 -13.00
N GLY A 80 -7.83 20.65 -12.12
CA GLY A 80 -8.28 21.93 -11.57
C GLY A 80 -9.38 21.82 -10.51
N SER A 81 -9.86 22.98 -10.07
CA SER A 81 -10.91 23.10 -9.05
C SER A 81 -12.28 22.82 -9.64
N ILE A 82 -13.06 21.99 -8.96
CA ILE A 82 -14.36 21.49 -9.41
C ILE A 82 -15.43 21.94 -8.42
N SER A 83 -16.47 22.62 -8.90
CA SER A 83 -17.62 23.00 -8.09
C SER A 83 -18.56 21.80 -7.91
N PRO A 84 -19.17 21.58 -6.73
CA PRO A 84 -20.26 20.62 -6.56
C PRO A 84 -21.44 20.86 -7.53
N SER A 85 -21.69 22.11 -7.93
CA SER A 85 -22.73 22.46 -8.91
C SER A 85 -22.30 22.29 -10.36
N GLY A 86 -21.02 22.03 -10.63
CA GLY A 86 -20.50 21.90 -11.99
C GLY A 86 -20.92 20.61 -12.70
N TYR A 87 -20.54 20.49 -13.96
CA TYR A 87 -20.80 19.32 -14.80
C TYR A 87 -19.68 19.15 -15.82
N CYS A 88 -19.38 17.91 -16.22
CA CYS A 88 -18.52 17.62 -17.37
C CYS A 88 -19.06 16.38 -18.11
N ARG A 89 -18.59 16.15 -19.34
CA ARG A 89 -19.05 15.05 -20.19
C ARG A 89 -18.69 13.66 -19.65
N LEU A 90 -17.68 13.59 -18.77
CA LEU A 90 -17.27 12.36 -18.08
C LEU A 90 -18.18 11.99 -16.91
N TYR A 91 -19.29 12.70 -16.67
CA TYR A 91 -20.21 12.44 -15.57
C TYR A 91 -20.60 10.96 -15.45
N ALA A 92 -20.52 10.42 -14.23
CA ALA A 92 -21.06 9.12 -13.88
C ALA A 92 -21.87 9.24 -12.59
N LYS A 93 -23.15 8.89 -12.63
CA LYS A 93 -24.05 8.96 -11.47
C LYS A 93 -23.50 8.13 -10.32
N LYS A 94 -23.60 8.61 -9.07
CA LYS A 94 -23.38 7.78 -7.87
C LYS A 94 -24.28 6.53 -7.92
N ALA A 95 -23.79 5.42 -7.37
CA ALA A 95 -24.59 4.21 -7.20
C ALA A 95 -25.68 4.48 -6.16
#